data_AF-A0A522A6E1-F1
#
_entry.id   AF-A0A522A6E1-F1
#
_cell.length_a   1.000
_cell.length_b   1.000
_cell.length_c   1.000
_cell.angle_alpha   90.00
_cell.angle_beta   90.00
_cell.angle_gamma   90.00
#
_symmetry.space_group_name_H-M   'P 1'
#
loop_
_entity.id
_entity.type
_entity.pdbx_description
1 polymer ?
#
loop_
_entity_poly.entity_id
_entity_poly.type
_entity_poly.pdbx_seq_one_letter_code
_entity_poly.pdbx_strand_id
1 'polypeptide(L)' 'MSETKLNVLCVVGSLNETSVTRVVINDVAEKLRAAGCAVDVLDLDK' A
#
# COMPACT_ATOMS: atom_id res chain seq x y z
N MET A 1 13.44 7.93 -22.12
CA MET A 1 12.54 6.77 -22.03
C MET A 1 11.42 7.15 -21.08
N SER A 2 10.16 6.84 -21.39
CA SER A 2 9.08 7.01 -20.41
C SER A 2 9.38 6.03 -19.28
N GLU A 3 9.73 6.51 -18.09
CA GLU A 3 9.90 5.65 -16.92
C GLU A 3 8.53 5.05 -16.59
N THR A 4 8.33 3.79 -16.97
CA THR A 4 7.11 3.07 -16.62
C THR A 4 7.05 2.95 -15.11
N LYS A 5 6.10 3.65 -14.48
CA LYS A 5 5.86 3.54 -13.03
C LYS A 5 5.46 2.12 -12.70
N LEU A 6 6.08 1.54 -11.67
CA LEU A 6 5.67 0.25 -11.13
C LEU A 6 4.26 0.39 -10.54
N ASN A 7 3.32 -0.45 -10.98
CA ASN A 7 1.98 -0.53 -10.40
C ASN A 7 2.00 -1.54 -9.25
N VAL A 8 1.62 -1.12 -8.05
CA VAL A 8 1.64 -1.95 -6.84
C VAL A 8 0.27 -1.91 -6.16
N LEU A 9 -0.27 -3.08 -5.81
CA LEU A 9 -1.43 -3.21 -4.95
C LEU A 9 -1.00 -3.68 -3.57
N CYS A 10 -1.13 -2.81 -2.57
CA CYS A 10 -0.92 -3.14 -1.18
C CYS A 10 -2.21 -3.72 -0.59
N VAL A 11 -2.17 -4.91 0.00
CA VAL A 11 -3.36 -5.56 0.59
C VAL A 11 -3.23 -5.65 2.11
N VAL A 12 -4.15 -5.02 2.83
CA VAL A 12 -4.27 -5.19 4.29
C VAL A 12 -5.13 -6.42 4.57
N GLY A 13 -4.48 -7.53 4.93
CA GLY A 13 -5.16 -8.80 5.19
C GLY A 13 -5.74 -8.96 6.59
N SER A 14 -5.53 -8.00 7.50
CA SER A 14 -6.04 -8.09 8.86
C SER A 14 -7.43 -7.46 8.97
N LEU A 15 -8.35 -8.20 9.58
CA LEU A 15 -9.71 -7.75 9.92
C LEU A 15 -9.79 -7.13 11.32
N ASN A 16 -8.67 -7.02 12.03
CA ASN A 16 -8.63 -6.31 13.30
C ASN A 16 -8.35 -4.83 13.03
N GLU A 17 -9.30 -3.97 13.41
CA GLU A 17 -9.27 -2.53 13.22
C GLU A 17 -7.94 -1.90 13.67
N THR A 18 -7.42 -2.32 14.83
CA THR A 18 -6.19 -1.77 15.44
C THR A 18 -4.94 -2.59 15.12
N SER A 19 -4.94 -3.37 14.05
CA SER A 19 -3.80 -4.21 13.70
C SER A 19 -2.56 -3.40 13.30
N VAL A 20 -1.39 -3.82 13.80
CA VAL A 20 -0.10 -3.25 13.38
C VAL A 20 0.17 -3.50 11.89
N THR A 21 -0.37 -4.59 11.32
CA THR A 21 -0.30 -4.86 9.88
C THR A 21 -0.91 -3.72 9.06
N ARG A 22 -2.08 -3.19 9.46
CA ARG A 22 -2.71 -2.04 8.79
C ARG A 22 -1.80 -0.81 8.81
N VAL A 23 -1.15 -0.55 9.95
CA VAL A 23 -0.21 0.57 10.09
C VAL A 23 0.99 0.42 9.14
N VAL A 24 1.62 -0.76 9.15
CA VAL A 24 2.80 -1.02 8.32
C VAL A 24 2.49 -0.98 6.83
N ILE A 25 1.37 -1.58 6.40
CA ILE A 25 1.01 -1.58 4.98
C ILE A 25 0.74 -0.16 4.48
N ASN A 26 0.07 0.69 5.27
CA ASN A 26 -0.12 2.09 4.90
C ASN A 26 1.20 2.87 4.83
N ASP A 27 2.12 2.67 5.80
CA ASP A 27 3.45 3.29 5.76
C ASP A 27 4.27 2.86 4.54
N VAL A 28 4.23 1.58 4.17
CA VAL A 28 4.90 1.07 2.97
C VAL A 28 4.28 1.64 1.70
N ALA A 29 2.95 1.74 1.62
CA ALA A 29 2.28 2.31 0.46
C ALA A 29 2.71 3.77 0.22
N GLU A 30 2.79 4.58 1.28
CA GLU A 30 3.29 5.96 1.18
C GLU A 30 4.75 6.04 0.71
N LYS A 31 5.62 5.16 1.24
CA LYS A 31 7.03 5.10 0.81
C LYS A 31 7.17 4.70 -0.66
N LEU A 32 6.36 3.76 -1.14
CA LEU A 32 6.35 3.35 -2.55
C LEU A 32 5.85 4.48 -3.46
N ARG A 33 4.81 5.23 -3.05
CA ARG A 33 4.36 6.43 -3.76
C ARG A 33 5.47 7.49 -3.85
N ALA A 34 6.16 7.74 -2.73
CA ALA A 34 7.29 8.66 -2.69
C ALA A 34 8.47 8.22 -3.57
N ALA A 35 8.64 6.91 -3.76
CA ALA A 35 9.62 6.34 -4.70
C ALA A 35 9.17 6.38 -6.18
N GLY A 36 8.00 6.94 -6.47
CA GLY A 36 7.50 7.11 -7.83
C GLY A 36 6.61 5.97 -8.35
N CYS A 37 6.28 4.99 -7.52
CA CYS A 37 5.33 3.92 -7.88
C CYS A 37 3.89 4.46 -7.95
N ALA A 38 3.06 3.83 -8.78
CA ALA A 38 1.61 3.97 -8.70
C ALA A 38 1.10 2.90 -7.72
N VAL A 39 0.46 3.33 -6.64
CA VAL A 39 0.12 2.43 -5.52
C VAL A 39 -1.34 2.56 -5.15
N ASP A 40 -2.05 1.44 -5.22
CA ASP A 40 -3.41 1.26 -4.69
C ASP A 40 -3.35 0.48 -3.37
N VAL A 41 -4.32 0.71 -2.49
CA VAL A 41 -4.46 -0.01 -1.23
C VAL A 41 -5.84 -0.66 -1.19
N LEU A 42 -5.86 -1.98 -1.04
CA LEU A 42 -7.07 -2.75 -0.72
C LEU A 42 -7.03 -3.12 0.75
N ASP A 43 -8.03 -2.68 1.49
CA ASP A 43 -8.19 -3.01 2.90
C ASP A 43 -9.36 -3.98 3.06
N LEU A 44 -9.12 -5.22 3.50
CA LEU A 44 -10.19 -6.23 3.56
C LEU A 44 -11.21 -6.01 4.69
N ASP A 45 -10.94 -5.06 5.58
CA ASP A 45 -11.85 -4.66 6.66
C ASP A 45 -12.83 -3.56 6.22
N LYS A 46 -12.60 -2.90 5.07
CA LYS A 46 -13.32 -1.69 4.65
C LYS A 46 -13.80 -1.71 3.21
#